data_AF-A0A7C1IG81-F1
#
_entry.id   AF-A0A7C1IG81-F1
#
_cell.length_a   1.000
_cell.length_b   1.000
_cell.length_c   1.000
_cell.angle_alpha   90.00
_cell.angle_beta   90.00
_cell.angle_gamma   90.00
#
_symmetry.space_group_name_H-M   'P 1'
#
loop_
_entity.id
_entity.type
_entity.pdbx_description
1 polymer ?
#
loop_
_entity_poly.entity_id
_entity_poly.type
_entity_poly.pdbx_seq_one_letter_code
_entity_poly.pdbx_strand_id
1 'polypeptide(L)'
;MLETLCLQSVAKDAVLPCVDEYLDCIQTGGNLPGNLDKARLHAFLASRPKPDLQLGEAASAGYWPWDHPAFERLKEFLLAL
;
A
#
# COMPACT_ATOMS: atom_id res chain seq x y z
N MET A 1 -10.17 -0.98 -1.71
CA MET A 1 -9.91 -0.70 -0.27
C MET A 1 -9.00 0.53 -0.18
N LEU A 2 -8.79 1.15 0.98
CA LEU A 2 -7.86 2.29 1.09
C LEU A 2 -6.44 1.89 0.69
N GLU A 3 -6.07 0.64 0.99
CA GLU A 3 -4.81 0.00 0.64
C GLU A 3 -4.57 0.02 -0.87
N THR A 4 -5.61 -0.27 -1.67
CA THR A 4 -5.55 -0.23 -3.13
C THR A 4 -5.14 1.16 -3.63
N LEU A 5 -5.75 2.23 -3.09
CA LEU A 5 -5.45 3.60 -3.49
C LEU A 5 -4.04 4.02 -3.05
N CYS A 6 -3.64 3.63 -1.85
CA CYS A 6 -2.30 3.89 -1.32
C CYS A 6 -1.23 3.19 -2.18
N LEU A 7 -1.42 1.91 -2.51
CA LEU A 7 -0.52 1.14 -3.37
C LEU A 7 -0.46 1.70 -4.81
N GLN A 8 -1.59 2.15 -5.35
CA GLN A 8 -1.62 2.83 -6.65
C GLN A 8 -0.82 4.13 -6.63
N SER A 9 -0.87 4.88 -5.53
CA SER A 9 -0.14 6.14 -5.39
C SER A 9 1.39 5.99 -5.38
N VAL A 10 1.87 4.80 -5.00
CA VAL A 10 3.29 4.44 -4.98
C VAL A 10 3.65 3.39 -6.04
N ALA A 11 2.82 3.20 -7.07
CA ALA A 11 3.00 2.13 -8.06
C ALA A 11 4.34 2.18 -8.83
N LYS A 12 5.04 3.32 -8.79
CA LYS A 12 6.37 3.54 -9.39
C LYS A 12 7.53 3.40 -8.42
N ASP A 13 7.28 3.08 -7.15
CA ASP A 13 8.34 2.86 -6.16
C ASP A 13 9.16 1.63 -6.55
N ALA A 14 10.48 1.79 -6.56
CA ALA A 14 11.41 0.77 -7.02
C ALA A 14 11.41 -0.51 -6.15
N VAL A 15 10.84 -0.47 -4.94
CA VAL A 15 10.74 -1.66 -4.08
C VAL A 15 9.58 -2.58 -4.45
N LEU A 16 8.56 -2.08 -5.16
CA LEU A 16 7.35 -2.87 -5.42
C LEU A 16 7.61 -4.19 -6.14
N PRO A 17 8.54 -4.29 -7.11
CA PRO A 17 8.94 -5.58 -7.66
C PRO A 17 9.40 -6.58 -6.59
N CYS A 18 10.18 -6.16 -5.59
CA CYS A 18 10.62 -7.03 -4.49
C CYS A 18 9.45 -7.45 -3.58
N VAL A 19 8.47 -6.56 -3.38
CA VAL A 19 7.25 -6.87 -2.62
C VAL A 19 6.41 -7.91 -3.34
N ASP A 20 6.28 -7.78 -4.66
CA ASP A 20 5.51 -8.70 -5.50
C ASP A 20 6.19 -10.08 -5.53
N GLU A 21 7.51 -10.14 -5.74
CA GLU A 21 8.29 -11.39 -5.65
C GLU A 21 8.17 -12.08 -4.28
N TYR A 22 8.16 -11.31 -3.18
CA TYR A 22 7.93 -11.86 -1.85
C TYR A 22 6.54 -12.52 -1.73
N LEU A 23 5.48 -11.86 -2.21
CA LEU A 23 4.14 -12.43 -2.17
C LEU A 23 3.99 -13.66 -3.07
N ASP A 24 4.61 -13.66 -4.24
CA ASP A 24 4.63 -14.81 -5.15
C ASP A 24 5.34 -16.02 -4.50
N CYS A 25 6.43 -15.78 -3.78
CA CYS A 25 7.13 -16.80 -3.00
C CYS A 25 6.24 -17.40 -1.92
N ILE A 26 5.54 -16.55 -1.15
CA ILE A 26 4.63 -16.97 -0.08
C ILE A 26 3.44 -17.76 -0.63
N GLN A 27 2.90 -17.35 -1.78
CA GLN A 27 1.83 -18.07 -2.48
C GLN A 27 2.28 -19.48 -2.91
N THR A 28 3.51 -19.61 -3.42
CA THR A 28 4.09 -20.91 -3.78
C THR A 28 4.26 -21.82 -2.56
N GLY A 29 4.51 -21.25 -1.38
CA GLY A 29 4.56 -21.96 -0.10
C GLY A 29 3.20 -22.39 0.46
N GLY A 30 2.08 -22.11 -0.23
CA GLY A 30 0.74 -22.52 0.16
C GLY A 30 0.04 -21.63 1.19
N ASN A 31 0.65 -20.50 1.58
CA ASN A 31 0.12 -19.59 2.59
C ASN A 31 -0.38 -18.29 1.95
N LEU A 32 -1.59 -18.29 1.36
CA LEU A 32 -2.13 -17.06 0.77
C LEU A 32 -2.85 -16.20 1.82
N PRO A 33 -2.54 -14.90 1.94
CA PRO A 33 -3.33 -13.98 2.74
C PRO A 33 -4.76 -13.89 2.21
N GLY A 34 -5.75 -13.83 3.11
CA GLY A 34 -7.15 -13.61 2.72
C GLY A 34 -7.41 -12.23 2.08
N ASN A 35 -6.46 -11.30 2.18
CA ASN A 35 -6.52 -9.99 1.55
C ASN A 35 -5.13 -9.60 1.01
N LEU A 36 -4.98 -9.70 -0.32
CA LEU A 36 -3.71 -9.44 -0.99
C LEU A 36 -3.29 -7.98 -0.94
N ASP A 37 -4.21 -7.04 -1.13
CA ASP A 37 -3.90 -5.60 -1.06
C ASP A 37 -3.36 -5.22 0.32
N LYS A 38 -3.93 -5.80 1.39
CA LYS A 38 -3.47 -5.56 2.75
C LYS A 38 -2.09 -6.17 3.01
N ALA A 39 -1.87 -7.40 2.57
CA ALA A 39 -0.56 -8.04 2.70
C ALA A 39 0.52 -7.29 1.91
N ARG A 40 0.21 -6.88 0.68
CA ARG A 40 1.08 -6.08 -0.19
C ARG A 40 1.42 -4.73 0.42
N LEU A 41 0.43 -4.04 1.01
CA LEU A 41 0.66 -2.79 1.71
C LEU A 41 1.59 -2.98 2.91
N HIS A 42 1.38 -4.00 3.74
CA HIS A 42 2.28 -4.26 4.88
C HIS A 42 3.69 -4.65 4.44
N ALA A 43 3.84 -5.46 3.40
CA ALA A 43 5.15 -5.79 2.83
C ALA A 43 5.87 -4.54 2.27
N PHE A 44 5.13 -3.65 1.60
CA PHE A 44 5.66 -2.35 1.20
C PHE A 44 6.09 -1.51 2.40
N LEU A 45 5.26 -1.39 3.44
CA LEU A 45 5.59 -0.62 4.65
C LEU A 45 6.80 -1.18 5.38
N ALA A 46 6.98 -2.51 5.40
CA ALA A 46 8.14 -3.16 5.99
C ALA A 46 9.48 -2.78 5.32
N SER A 47 9.45 -2.22 4.10
CA SER A 47 10.65 -1.68 3.42
C SER A 47 11.02 -0.25 3.83
N ARG A 48 10.15 0.45 4.58
CA ARG A 48 10.35 1.86 4.93
C ARG A 48 11.18 2.00 6.21
N PRO A 49 11.76 3.19 6.49
CA PRO A 49 12.57 3.41 7.69
C PRO A 49 11.88 3.05 9.01
N LYS A 50 10.56 3.23 9.08
CA LYS A 50 9.73 2.76 10.19
C LYS A 50 8.81 1.63 9.69
N PRO A 51 9.23 0.35 9.83
CA PRO A 51 8.60 -0.78 9.14
C PRO A 51 7.32 -1.31 9.81
N ASP A 52 7.05 -0.91 11.05
CA ASP A 52 5.95 -1.41 11.88
C ASP A 52 4.66 -0.58 11.77
N LEU A 53 4.63 0.42 10.88
CA LEU A 53 3.48 1.31 10.74
C LEU A 53 2.26 0.60 10.15
N GLN A 54 1.10 0.94 10.71
CA GLN A 54 -0.19 0.69 10.07
C GLN A 54 -0.50 1.77 9.01
N LEU A 55 -1.46 1.52 8.12
CA LEU A 55 -1.82 2.44 7.02
C LEU A 55 -2.06 3.88 7.51
N GLY A 56 -2.83 4.04 8.59
CA GLY A 56 -3.15 5.36 9.16
C GLY A 56 -1.94 6.05 9.79
N GLU A 57 -1.01 5.29 10.37
CA GLU A 57 0.22 5.84 10.93
C GLU A 57 1.20 6.23 9.82
N ALA A 58 1.30 5.42 8.77
CA ALA A 58 2.05 5.73 7.55
C ALA A 58 1.52 6.99 6.86
N ALA A 59 0.20 7.24 6.95
CA ALA A 59 -0.41 8.48 6.49
C ALA A 59 0.10 9.70 7.28
N SER A 60 0.10 9.63 8.61
CA SER A 60 0.68 10.70 9.45
C SER A 60 2.20 10.84 9.28
N ALA A 61 2.90 9.76 8.92
CA ALA A 61 4.33 9.76 8.64
C ALA A 61 4.70 10.28 7.24
N GLY A 62 3.73 10.67 6.42
CA GLY A 62 3.96 11.25 5.09
C GLY A 62 4.41 10.24 4.03
N TYR A 63 4.11 8.95 4.20
CA TYR A 63 4.53 7.91 3.25
C TYR A 63 3.68 7.88 1.97
N TRP A 64 2.54 8.56 1.95
CA TRP A 64 1.62 8.57 0.81
C TRP A 64 1.68 9.91 0.07
N PRO A 65 1.89 9.90 -1.25
CA PRO A 65 1.84 11.11 -2.06
C PRO A 65 0.38 11.51 -2.29
N TRP A 66 -0.19 12.29 -1.37
CA TRP A 66 -1.61 12.69 -1.39
C TRP A 66 -2.02 13.48 -2.64
N ASP A 67 -1.06 14.08 -3.36
CA ASP A 67 -1.28 14.78 -4.63
C ASP A 67 -1.37 13.82 -5.83
N HIS A 68 -1.22 12.51 -5.63
CA HIS A 68 -1.32 11.52 -6.69
C HIS A 68 -2.76 11.39 -7.20
N PRO A 69 -2.99 11.29 -8.54
CA PRO A 69 -4.33 11.19 -9.13
C PRO A 69 -5.20 10.03 -8.62
N ALA A 70 -4.58 8.99 -8.07
CA ALA A 70 -5.28 7.86 -7.45
C ALA A 70 -6.25 8.30 -6.33
N PHE A 71 -5.99 9.43 -5.68
CA PHE A 71 -6.82 9.94 -4.59
C PHE A 71 -7.94 10.88 -5.05
N GLU A 72 -8.01 11.28 -6.32
CA GLU A 72 -8.97 12.31 -6.77
C GLU A 72 -10.41 11.93 -6.50
N ARG A 73 -10.83 10.71 -6.88
CA ARG A 73 -12.19 10.23 -6.60
C ARG A 73 -12.51 10.18 -5.09
N LEU A 74 -11.51 9.89 -4.25
CA LEU A 74 -11.68 9.91 -2.80
C LEU A 74 -11.84 11.34 -2.28
N LYS A 75 -11.05 12.29 -2.78
CA LYS A 75 -11.17 13.71 -2.44
C LYS A 75 -12.54 14.26 -2.86
N GLU A 76 -12.98 13.97 -4.08
CA GLU A 76 -14.31 14.34 -4.59
C GLU A 76 -15.42 13.82 -3.68
N PHE A 77 -15.34 12.54 -3.29
CA PHE A 77 -16.29 11.94 -2.35
C PHE A 77 -16.30 12.65 -1.00
N LEU A 78 -15.13 12.92 -0.41
CA LEU A 78 -15.02 13.57 0.90
C LEU A 78 -15.49 15.02 0.90
N LEU A 79 -15.32 15.75 -0.20
CA LEU A 79 -15.79 17.14 -0.35
C LEU A 79 -17.29 17.25 -0.64
N ALA A 80 -17.91 16.15 -1.08
CA ALA A 80 -19.35 16.08 -1.33
C ALA A 80 -20.17 15.67 -0.08
N LEU A 81 -19.51 15.37 1.03
CA LEU A 81 -20.11 15.12 2.36
C LEU A 81 -20.39 16.43 3.10
#